data_AF-A0A2S3Z9H4-F1
#
_entry.id   AF-A0A2S3Z9H4-F1
#
_cell.length_a   1.000
_cell.length_b   1.000
_cell.length_c   1.000
_cell.angle_alpha   90.00
_cell.angle_beta   90.00
_cell.angle_gamma   90.00
#
_symmetry.space_group_name_H-M   'P 1'
#
loop_
_entity.id
_entity.type
_entity.pdbx_description
1 polymer ?
#
loop_
_entity_poly.entity_id
_entity_poly.type
_entity_poly.pdbx_seq_one_letter_code
_entity_poly.pdbx_strand_id
1 'polypeptide(L)'
;MGDDKHPTGNTATGSRGSDEAVDRGFLGTLDPLIIHATDGRVVWEMESLAFLAGAGSENVHDGLWRQSALTARHGLYLVTEGIYQVRGFDLSNMTLVEGDHGVIVIDPLISAETAAAALALYRSHRGDRPVSAIVYTHAHADHFGGVLGVIEPDTGIPIVAPEHFLDNAVSENVYAGTAMFRRGYYYDGHPLARNAAGRIGIGLGAGASTGSIGLVVPTLDITTTGQEEVLDGVRIVFQLTPGTECPSEMNLYFPAQRALCMAENATHTMHNLLTLRGAQVRDPRMWSRYLSEATELFGHRSDVEFASHHWPTWGTDAIVAFLTEQRDLYAYLHDQTVRLMNQGQTGSEIAEAFEMPPSLAGKWHTHGYYGSVSHNVKAIYQRYLGWYDGNPAHLWQHPPTAAATRYVDVMGGVAATLEHARRYLDAGDLRFAVELASHAVFADPGDGAARELLATGLERLGFGAENATWRNVFLTGATELRYGVGRNDLEAGGLLDVLTVTQLFDTLAIRLVGPRSWNEGFAINWVITDTRELYRLELSHGALIHYPIDKPRPADLNVRITHARLAQAVAGGSFSGVDMTGDAGVLPRLFALLDSPDPTFAVVTP
;
A
#
# COMPACT_ATOMS: atom_id res chain seq x y z
N MET A 1 1.60 -26.64 -31.63
CA MET A 1 0.89 -27.84 -31.12
C MET A 1 1.22 -27.97 -29.66
N GLY A 2 0.24 -27.65 -28.83
CA GLY A 2 0.35 -27.38 -27.40
C GLY A 2 -0.87 -26.51 -27.08
N ASP A 3 -2.02 -27.16 -26.96
CA ASP A 3 -3.33 -26.51 -26.80
C ASP A 3 -3.40 -25.81 -25.44
N ASP A 4 -3.50 -24.49 -25.45
CA ASP A 4 -4.03 -23.70 -24.32
C ASP A 4 -5.50 -24.08 -24.12
N LYS A 5 -5.73 -25.09 -23.28
CA LYS A 5 -7.06 -25.36 -22.74
C LYS A 5 -7.23 -24.52 -21.49
N HIS A 6 -7.71 -23.29 -21.68
CA HIS A 6 -8.50 -22.63 -20.64
C HIS A 6 -9.65 -23.57 -20.23
N PRO A 7 -9.80 -23.93 -18.95
CA PRO A 7 -11.00 -24.60 -18.50
C PRO A 7 -12.13 -23.57 -18.52
N THR A 8 -12.89 -23.58 -19.61
CA THR A 8 -14.22 -22.97 -19.65
C THR A 8 -15.16 -23.84 -18.83
N GLY A 9 -15.77 -23.26 -17.80
CA GLY A 9 -16.98 -23.78 -17.17
C GLY A 9 -16.84 -24.18 -15.70
N ASN A 10 -17.07 -23.22 -14.80
CA ASN A 10 -17.95 -23.41 -13.64
C ASN A 10 -18.44 -22.06 -13.08
N THR A 11 -19.16 -21.28 -13.88
CA THR A 11 -19.83 -20.05 -13.47
C THR A 11 -21.29 -20.35 -13.11
N ALA A 12 -21.60 -20.77 -11.88
CA ALA A 12 -23.02 -20.78 -11.45
C ALA A 12 -23.33 -20.82 -9.95
N THR A 13 -22.46 -21.30 -9.06
CA THR A 13 -22.87 -21.52 -7.65
C THR A 13 -22.27 -20.55 -6.64
N GLY A 14 -21.17 -19.86 -6.97
CA GLY A 14 -20.51 -18.91 -6.05
C GLY A 14 -20.98 -17.45 -6.13
N SER A 15 -21.65 -17.03 -7.21
CA SER A 15 -21.96 -15.60 -7.42
C SER A 15 -23.09 -15.07 -6.54
N ARG A 16 -24.07 -15.89 -6.16
CA ARG A 16 -25.21 -15.42 -5.35
C ARG A 16 -24.82 -15.13 -3.89
N GLY A 17 -23.92 -15.93 -3.32
CA GLY A 17 -23.53 -15.80 -1.91
C GLY A 17 -22.68 -14.54 -1.63
N SER A 18 -21.84 -14.11 -2.58
CA SER A 18 -21.07 -12.87 -2.42
C SER A 18 -21.95 -11.65 -2.46
N ASP A 19 -22.87 -11.58 -3.43
CA ASP A 19 -23.69 -10.40 -3.65
C ASP A 19 -24.64 -10.16 -2.47
N GLU A 20 -25.20 -11.25 -1.92
CA GLU A 20 -25.99 -11.19 -0.69
C GLU A 20 -25.15 -10.75 0.51
N ALA A 21 -23.90 -11.22 0.63
CA ALA A 21 -23.00 -10.83 1.72
C ALA A 21 -22.59 -9.35 1.63
N VAL A 22 -22.33 -8.83 0.43
CA VAL A 22 -21.97 -7.42 0.26
C VAL A 22 -23.15 -6.51 0.63
N ASP A 23 -24.37 -6.82 0.20
CA ASP A 23 -25.52 -5.93 0.46
C ASP A 23 -26.10 -6.09 1.87
N ARG A 24 -25.69 -7.14 2.60
CA ARG A 24 -26.24 -7.43 3.93
C ARG A 24 -26.00 -6.28 4.90
N GLY A 25 -27.09 -5.83 5.52
CA GLY A 25 -27.08 -4.79 6.54
C GLY A 25 -27.03 -3.37 5.99
N PHE A 26 -27.18 -3.14 4.68
CA PHE A 26 -27.21 -1.79 4.10
C PHE A 26 -28.26 -0.89 4.76
N LEU A 27 -27.86 0.33 5.14
CA LEU A 27 -28.71 1.32 5.78
C LEU A 27 -28.94 2.56 4.90
N GLY A 28 -27.91 3.00 4.19
CA GLY A 28 -27.96 4.21 3.37
C GLY A 28 -26.59 4.63 2.86
N THR A 29 -26.55 5.59 1.95
CA THR A 29 -25.32 6.10 1.34
C THR A 29 -25.49 7.57 0.92
N LEU A 30 -24.41 8.20 0.45
CA LEU A 30 -24.50 9.49 -0.25
C LEU A 30 -24.85 9.21 -1.72
N ASP A 31 -25.83 9.95 -2.26
CA ASP A 31 -26.27 9.84 -3.64
C ASP A 31 -26.45 11.25 -4.26
N PRO A 32 -25.53 11.68 -5.15
CA PRO A 32 -24.33 10.96 -5.57
C PRO A 32 -23.26 10.94 -4.46
N LEU A 33 -22.41 9.91 -4.46
CA LEU A 33 -21.24 9.87 -3.57
C LEU A 33 -20.11 10.72 -4.17
N ILE A 34 -20.06 11.98 -3.75
CA ILE A 34 -19.00 12.94 -4.08
C ILE A 34 -18.61 13.68 -2.81
N ILE A 35 -17.33 13.66 -2.48
CA ILE A 35 -16.76 14.29 -1.29
C ILE A 35 -15.78 15.36 -1.74
N HIS A 36 -15.96 16.57 -1.20
CA HIS A 36 -15.17 17.75 -1.55
C HIS A 36 -14.27 18.19 -0.39
N ALA A 37 -13.09 18.70 -0.73
CA ALA A 37 -12.30 19.52 0.17
C ALA A 37 -12.95 20.89 0.38
N THR A 38 -12.49 21.61 1.40
CA THR A 38 -12.97 22.96 1.73
C THR A 38 -12.75 23.98 0.61
N ASP A 39 -11.75 23.75 -0.25
CA ASP A 39 -11.45 24.55 -1.44
C ASP A 39 -12.33 24.20 -2.67
N GLY A 40 -13.25 23.23 -2.53
CA GLY A 40 -14.19 22.78 -3.56
C GLY A 40 -13.66 21.65 -4.46
N ARG A 41 -12.39 21.26 -4.34
CA ARG A 41 -11.79 20.16 -5.11
C ARG A 41 -12.42 18.82 -4.72
N VAL A 42 -12.68 17.96 -5.70
CA VAL A 42 -13.18 16.60 -5.43
C VAL A 42 -12.04 15.77 -4.85
N VAL A 43 -12.27 15.24 -3.65
CA VAL A 43 -11.34 14.36 -2.91
C VAL A 43 -11.65 12.89 -3.18
N TRP A 44 -12.94 12.58 -3.32
CA TRP A 44 -13.42 11.23 -3.60
C TRP A 44 -14.74 11.28 -4.35
N GLU A 45 -14.92 10.37 -5.30
CA GLU A 45 -16.21 10.14 -5.97
C GLU A 45 -16.30 8.69 -6.46
N MET A 46 -17.53 8.16 -6.51
CA MET A 46 -17.82 6.81 -6.99
C MET A 46 -18.72 6.77 -8.24
N GLU A 47 -19.26 7.92 -8.66
CA GLU A 47 -20.19 8.02 -9.79
C GLU A 47 -19.54 7.55 -11.09
N SER A 48 -18.25 7.84 -11.29
CA SER A 48 -17.50 7.40 -12.47
C SER A 48 -17.33 5.88 -12.57
N LEU A 49 -17.63 5.13 -11.52
CA LEU A 49 -17.60 3.66 -11.50
C LEU A 49 -18.98 3.02 -11.69
N ALA A 50 -20.05 3.81 -11.87
CA ALA A 50 -21.41 3.30 -12.05
C ALA A 50 -21.57 2.32 -13.24
N PHE A 51 -20.69 2.40 -14.25
CA PHE A 51 -20.68 1.47 -15.38
C PHE A 51 -20.41 0.01 -14.97
N LEU A 52 -19.83 -0.24 -13.79
CA LEU A 52 -19.59 -1.59 -13.24
C LEU A 52 -20.87 -2.35 -12.90
N ALA A 53 -22.01 -1.66 -12.80
CA ALA A 53 -23.33 -2.31 -12.69
C ALA A 53 -23.76 -3.02 -13.99
N GLY A 54 -23.02 -2.85 -15.09
CA GLY A 54 -23.26 -3.50 -16.38
C GLY A 54 -22.79 -4.97 -16.46
N ALA A 55 -22.93 -5.57 -17.64
CA ALA A 55 -22.74 -7.00 -17.88
C ALA A 55 -21.27 -7.46 -18.11
N GLY A 56 -20.27 -6.59 -17.95
CA GLY A 56 -18.87 -6.88 -18.29
C GLY A 56 -18.33 -6.03 -19.44
N SER A 57 -17.07 -6.28 -19.82
CA SER A 57 -16.39 -5.65 -20.96
C SER A 57 -15.32 -6.58 -21.53
N GLU A 58 -15.14 -6.61 -22.85
CA GLU A 58 -14.06 -7.37 -23.50
C GLU A 58 -12.65 -6.87 -23.13
N ASN A 59 -12.55 -5.62 -22.65
CA ASN A 59 -11.29 -5.02 -22.22
C ASN A 59 -10.95 -5.32 -20.75
N VAL A 60 -11.74 -6.15 -20.06
CA VAL A 60 -11.58 -6.44 -18.64
C VAL A 60 -11.77 -7.93 -18.39
N HIS A 61 -10.85 -8.54 -17.65
CA HIS A 61 -11.01 -9.93 -17.19
C HIS A 61 -12.28 -10.09 -16.31
N ASP A 62 -13.12 -11.09 -16.59
CA ASP A 62 -14.41 -11.29 -15.92
C ASP A 62 -14.31 -11.35 -14.38
N GLY A 63 -13.30 -12.04 -13.87
CA GLY A 63 -13.05 -12.11 -12.42
C GLY A 63 -12.77 -10.73 -11.81
N LEU A 64 -12.00 -9.90 -12.51
CA LEU A 64 -11.68 -8.54 -12.07
C LEU A 64 -12.90 -7.63 -12.17
N TRP A 65 -13.67 -7.72 -13.27
CA TRP A 65 -14.93 -6.97 -13.40
C TRP A 65 -15.86 -7.26 -12.24
N ARG A 66 -16.04 -8.55 -11.90
CA ARG A 66 -16.85 -8.97 -10.76
C ARG A 66 -16.31 -8.36 -9.46
N GLN A 67 -15.01 -8.49 -9.18
CA GLN A 67 -14.43 -7.94 -7.96
C GLN A 67 -14.63 -6.43 -7.86
N SER A 68 -14.34 -5.70 -8.94
CA SER A 68 -14.57 -4.26 -9.04
C SER A 68 -16.02 -3.87 -8.83
N ALA A 69 -16.98 -4.63 -9.39
CA ALA A 69 -18.40 -4.38 -9.19
C ALA A 69 -18.84 -4.59 -7.73
N LEU A 70 -18.23 -5.54 -7.02
CA LEU A 70 -18.48 -5.77 -5.60
C LEU A 70 -17.87 -4.67 -4.71
N THR A 71 -16.64 -4.27 -5.00
CA THR A 71 -15.97 -3.18 -4.25
C THR A 71 -16.51 -1.80 -4.57
N ALA A 72 -17.24 -1.65 -5.69
CA ALA A 72 -17.98 -0.44 -6.02
C ALA A 72 -19.24 -0.25 -5.16
N ARG A 73 -19.72 -1.27 -4.44
CA ARG A 73 -20.88 -1.14 -3.56
C ARG A 73 -20.50 -0.39 -2.28
N HIS A 74 -21.12 0.77 -2.08
CA HIS A 74 -20.70 1.73 -1.05
C HIS A 74 -21.86 2.17 -0.14
N GLY A 75 -21.54 2.72 1.03
CA GLY A 75 -22.52 3.20 2.00
C GLY A 75 -22.25 2.75 3.43
N LEU A 76 -23.22 2.97 4.30
CA LEU A 76 -23.26 2.53 5.70
C LEU A 76 -23.96 1.18 5.82
N TYR A 77 -23.31 0.24 6.50
CA TYR A 77 -23.78 -1.13 6.71
C TYR A 77 -23.76 -1.49 8.19
N LEU A 78 -24.79 -2.17 8.67
CA LEU A 78 -24.82 -2.88 9.94
C LEU A 78 -24.13 -4.24 9.79
N VAL A 79 -23.00 -4.44 10.49
CA VAL A 79 -22.28 -5.72 10.50
C VAL A 79 -22.94 -6.69 11.48
N THR A 80 -23.12 -6.22 12.72
CA THR A 80 -23.86 -6.87 13.81
C THR A 80 -24.31 -5.79 14.80
N GLU A 81 -25.12 -6.14 15.79
CA GLU A 81 -25.62 -5.18 16.78
C GLU A 81 -24.48 -4.34 17.40
N GLY A 82 -24.58 -3.03 17.24
CA GLY A 82 -23.60 -2.06 17.74
C GLY A 82 -22.33 -1.90 16.88
N ILE A 83 -22.15 -2.63 15.79
CA ILE A 83 -20.99 -2.52 14.89
C ILE A 83 -21.44 -2.17 13.47
N TYR A 84 -20.92 -1.06 12.95
CA TYR A 84 -21.24 -0.55 11.62
C TYR A 84 -19.98 -0.33 10.80
N GLN A 85 -20.08 -0.41 9.48
CA GLN A 85 -19.00 -0.05 8.57
C GLN A 85 -19.50 0.93 7.51
N VAL A 86 -18.72 1.98 7.27
CA VAL A 86 -18.85 2.79 6.06
C VAL A 86 -17.84 2.26 5.05
N ARG A 87 -18.33 1.82 3.89
CA ARG A 87 -17.54 1.17 2.84
C ARG A 87 -17.62 1.96 1.54
N GLY A 88 -16.53 1.94 0.76
CA GLY A 88 -16.44 2.60 -0.55
C GLY A 88 -16.40 4.13 -0.49
N PHE A 89 -16.20 4.72 0.69
CA PHE A 89 -15.93 6.15 0.88
C PHE A 89 -14.44 6.49 0.72
N ASP A 90 -13.60 5.45 0.67
CA ASP A 90 -12.17 5.48 0.41
C ASP A 90 -11.71 4.06 0.01
N LEU A 91 -10.39 3.82 -0.02
CA LEU A 91 -9.83 2.48 -0.22
C LEU A 91 -10.25 1.48 0.88
N SER A 92 -10.14 1.92 2.12
CA SER A 92 -10.47 1.15 3.33
C SER A 92 -11.91 1.40 3.78
N ASN A 93 -12.34 0.57 4.71
CA ASN A 93 -13.59 0.71 5.45
C ASN A 93 -13.31 1.46 6.76
N MET A 94 -14.23 2.34 7.15
CA MET A 94 -14.22 2.90 8.51
C MET A 94 -15.24 2.14 9.36
N THR A 95 -14.78 1.52 10.45
CA THR A 95 -15.67 0.78 11.36
C THR A 95 -16.04 1.64 12.56
N LEU A 96 -17.31 1.59 12.95
CA LEU A 96 -17.89 2.35 14.05
C LEU A 96 -18.53 1.40 15.06
N VAL A 97 -18.03 1.40 16.29
CA VAL A 97 -18.53 0.53 17.37
C VAL A 97 -19.20 1.40 18.44
N GLU A 98 -20.51 1.21 18.61
CA GLU A 98 -21.33 1.93 19.59
C GLU A 98 -20.93 1.54 21.02
N GLY A 99 -20.45 2.52 21.80
CA GLY A 99 -20.19 2.40 23.23
C GLY A 99 -21.34 2.93 24.10
N ASP A 100 -21.08 3.05 25.39
CA ASP A 100 -22.05 3.54 26.40
C ASP A 100 -22.42 5.02 26.18
N HIS A 101 -21.45 5.85 25.79
CA HIS A 101 -21.62 7.29 25.66
C HIS A 101 -21.33 7.84 24.25
N GLY A 102 -20.53 7.14 23.46
CA GLY A 102 -20.05 7.60 22.17
C GLY A 102 -19.93 6.48 21.13
N VAL A 103 -18.91 6.62 20.29
CA VAL A 103 -18.55 5.66 19.25
C VAL A 103 -17.03 5.52 19.16
N ILE A 104 -16.56 4.28 19.12
CA ILE A 104 -15.16 3.95 18.82
C ILE A 104 -15.01 3.90 17.31
N VAL A 105 -14.03 4.60 16.76
CA VAL A 105 -13.71 4.56 15.33
C VAL A 105 -12.49 3.68 15.12
N ILE A 106 -12.60 2.73 14.21
CA ILE A 106 -11.49 1.87 13.77
C ILE A 106 -11.19 2.23 12.32
N ASP A 107 -9.90 2.51 12.05
CA ASP A 107 -9.33 2.83 10.74
C ASP A 107 -10.03 3.99 10.02
N PRO A 108 -9.74 5.25 10.39
CA PRO A 108 -10.41 6.43 9.84
C PRO A 108 -9.94 6.82 8.43
N LEU A 109 -9.89 5.88 7.49
CA LEU A 109 -9.66 6.11 6.05
C LEU A 109 -8.32 6.81 5.70
N ILE A 110 -8.14 7.17 4.42
CA ILE A 110 -6.93 7.87 3.94
C ILE A 110 -7.00 9.37 4.25
N SER A 111 -8.15 10.01 4.00
CA SER A 111 -8.27 11.47 3.99
C SER A 111 -9.24 11.98 5.06
N ALA A 112 -8.92 13.13 5.67
CA ALA A 112 -9.77 13.74 6.68
C ALA A 112 -11.20 14.00 6.15
N GLU A 113 -11.31 14.42 4.89
CA GLU A 113 -12.59 14.71 4.24
C GLU A 113 -13.45 13.46 4.08
N THR A 114 -12.86 12.32 3.72
CA THR A 114 -13.59 11.05 3.56
C THR A 114 -14.03 10.49 4.91
N ALA A 115 -13.16 10.55 5.92
CA ALA A 115 -13.47 10.11 7.28
C ALA A 115 -14.59 10.97 7.92
N ALA A 116 -14.54 12.29 7.74
CA ALA A 116 -15.58 13.20 8.20
C ALA A 116 -16.94 12.91 7.54
N ALA A 117 -16.96 12.68 6.21
CA ALA A 117 -18.17 12.32 5.48
C ALA A 117 -18.74 10.97 5.93
N ALA A 118 -17.88 9.98 6.17
CA ALA A 118 -18.28 8.67 6.68
C ALA A 118 -18.89 8.76 8.08
N LEU A 119 -18.27 9.54 9.00
CA LEU A 119 -18.79 9.74 10.35
C LEU A 119 -20.12 10.49 10.33
N ALA A 120 -20.27 11.49 9.45
CA ALA A 120 -21.51 12.22 9.26
C ALA A 120 -22.64 11.30 8.74
N LEU A 121 -22.34 10.40 7.78
CA LEU A 121 -23.30 9.41 7.30
C LEU A 121 -23.76 8.46 8.41
N TYR A 122 -22.84 8.00 9.24
CA TYR A 122 -23.18 7.21 10.42
C TYR A 122 -24.10 7.98 11.39
N ARG A 123 -23.73 9.22 11.73
CA ARG A 123 -24.51 10.06 12.67
C ARG A 123 -25.91 10.37 12.17
N SER A 124 -26.10 10.52 10.86
CA SER A 124 -27.44 10.74 10.29
C SER A 124 -28.39 9.55 10.48
N HIS A 125 -27.87 8.34 10.65
CA HIS A 125 -28.65 7.12 10.88
C HIS A 125 -28.70 6.69 12.35
N ARG A 126 -27.63 6.96 13.12
CA ARG A 126 -27.40 6.40 14.46
C ARG A 126 -27.38 7.43 15.59
N GLY A 127 -27.56 8.71 15.26
CA GLY A 127 -27.51 9.83 16.19
C GLY A 127 -26.12 10.43 16.34
N ASP A 128 -26.06 11.65 16.87
CA ASP A 128 -24.83 12.43 17.01
C ASP A 128 -23.98 11.97 18.21
N ARG A 129 -23.43 10.76 18.10
CA ARG A 129 -22.54 10.19 19.11
C ARG A 129 -21.13 10.80 18.97
N PRO A 130 -20.53 11.31 20.06
CA PRO A 130 -19.15 11.79 20.03
C PRO A 130 -18.19 10.61 19.83
N VAL A 131 -17.04 10.87 19.19
CA VAL A 131 -15.97 9.87 19.09
C VAL A 131 -15.35 9.71 20.48
N SER A 132 -15.32 8.49 21.00
CA SER A 132 -14.88 8.18 22.36
C SER A 132 -13.55 7.41 22.41
N ALA A 133 -13.14 6.79 21.31
CA ALA A 133 -11.81 6.21 21.13
C ALA A 133 -11.49 6.05 19.63
N ILE A 134 -10.20 5.97 19.31
CA ILE A 134 -9.70 5.57 17.99
C ILE A 134 -8.90 4.27 18.12
N VAL A 135 -9.01 3.39 17.14
CA VAL A 135 -8.12 2.23 16.99
C VAL A 135 -7.54 2.22 15.58
N TYR A 136 -6.22 2.17 15.47
CA TYR A 136 -5.54 1.88 14.21
C TYR A 136 -5.17 0.40 14.20
N THR A 137 -5.67 -0.37 13.24
CA THR A 137 -5.36 -1.80 13.15
C THR A 137 -3.89 -2.04 12.78
N HIS A 138 -3.33 -1.18 11.92
CA HIS A 138 -1.94 -1.27 11.47
C HIS A 138 -1.44 0.02 10.80
N ALA A 139 -0.14 0.07 10.52
CA ALA A 139 0.60 1.28 10.17
C ALA A 139 0.59 1.67 8.67
N HIS A 140 -0.55 1.53 7.99
CA HIS A 140 -0.74 2.03 6.61
C HIS A 140 -1.66 3.25 6.56
N ALA A 141 -1.37 4.16 5.63
CA ALA A 141 -1.99 5.49 5.58
C ALA A 141 -3.51 5.45 5.40
N ASP A 142 -4.05 4.41 4.78
CA ASP A 142 -5.49 4.18 4.63
C ASP A 142 -6.21 3.77 5.92
N HIS A 143 -5.47 3.55 7.00
CA HIS A 143 -6.02 3.13 8.29
C HIS A 143 -5.76 4.14 9.41
N PHE A 144 -5.11 5.26 9.12
CA PHE A 144 -4.95 6.35 10.08
C PHE A 144 -5.06 7.74 9.46
N GLY A 145 -4.90 7.87 8.14
CA GLY A 145 -4.68 9.13 7.44
C GLY A 145 -5.81 10.14 7.62
N GLY A 146 -7.06 9.68 7.68
CA GLY A 146 -8.21 10.56 7.85
C GLY A 146 -8.57 10.88 9.30
N VAL A 147 -7.72 10.56 10.28
CA VAL A 147 -8.02 10.79 11.70
C VAL A 147 -8.39 12.24 12.04
N LEU A 148 -7.81 13.22 11.34
CA LEU A 148 -8.11 14.64 11.54
C LEU A 148 -9.52 15.04 11.06
N GLY A 149 -10.21 14.15 10.34
CA GLY A 149 -11.61 14.30 9.97
C GLY A 149 -12.59 13.85 11.05
N VAL A 150 -12.12 13.08 12.04
CA VAL A 150 -12.95 12.51 13.10
C VAL A 150 -12.66 13.10 14.48
N ILE A 151 -11.42 13.55 14.71
CA ILE A 151 -10.99 14.19 15.97
C ILE A 151 -10.01 15.33 15.74
N GLU A 152 -9.94 16.25 16.69
CA GLU A 152 -8.85 17.21 16.80
C GLU A 152 -7.63 16.56 17.50
N PRO A 153 -6.41 17.07 17.26
CA PRO A 153 -5.27 16.77 18.12
C PRO A 153 -5.58 17.13 19.59
N ASP A 154 -5.08 16.35 20.55
CA ASP A 154 -5.22 16.58 22.00
C ASP A 154 -6.64 16.45 22.59
N THR A 155 -7.53 15.67 21.96
CA THR A 155 -8.89 15.38 22.49
C THR A 155 -8.91 14.64 23.83
N GLY A 156 -7.81 14.02 24.24
CA GLY A 156 -7.70 13.27 25.49
C GLY A 156 -8.43 11.92 25.50
N ILE A 157 -8.97 11.49 24.36
CA ILE A 157 -9.55 10.16 24.19
C ILE A 157 -8.44 9.13 23.92
N PRO A 158 -8.64 7.84 24.27
CA PRO A 158 -7.66 6.80 23.96
C PRO A 158 -7.54 6.58 22.44
N ILE A 159 -6.29 6.57 21.96
CA ILE A 159 -5.91 6.18 20.61
C ILE A 159 -5.05 4.92 20.72
N VAL A 160 -5.57 3.81 20.23
CA VAL A 160 -4.99 2.47 20.40
C VAL A 160 -4.33 2.02 19.11
N ALA A 161 -3.11 1.48 19.21
CA ALA A 161 -2.38 0.92 18.08
C ALA A 161 -1.52 -0.27 18.51
N PRO A 162 -1.10 -1.16 17.59
CA PRO A 162 -0.09 -2.16 17.89
C PRO A 162 1.27 -1.52 18.23
N GLU A 163 2.06 -2.19 19.08
CA GLU A 163 3.42 -1.75 19.39
C GLU A 163 4.25 -1.53 18.10
N HIS A 164 5.13 -0.52 18.13
CA HIS A 164 5.92 -0.07 16.97
C HIS A 164 5.12 0.54 15.80
N PHE A 165 3.84 0.89 16.00
CA PHE A 165 3.04 1.52 14.97
C PHE A 165 3.71 2.77 14.38
N LEU A 166 4.16 3.71 15.23
CA LEU A 166 4.70 4.99 14.77
C LEU A 166 5.99 4.81 13.94
N ASP A 167 6.87 3.90 14.37
CA ASP A 167 8.11 3.59 13.67
C ASP A 167 7.83 3.04 12.26
N ASN A 168 6.82 2.17 12.13
CA ASN A 168 6.45 1.54 10.87
C ASN A 168 5.68 2.49 9.95
N ALA A 169 4.81 3.33 10.51
CA ALA A 169 4.07 4.35 9.74
C ALA A 169 5.03 5.34 9.06
N VAL A 170 6.14 5.67 9.72
CA VAL A 170 7.16 6.56 9.17
C VAL A 170 8.09 5.83 8.20
N SER A 171 8.68 4.70 8.63
CA SER A 171 9.72 4.03 7.83
C SER A 171 9.19 3.52 6.49
N GLU A 172 7.92 3.10 6.42
CA GLU A 172 7.30 2.68 5.16
C GLU A 172 6.99 3.87 4.24
N ASN A 173 6.56 5.02 4.77
CA ASN A 173 6.04 6.12 3.94
C ASN A 173 7.05 7.24 3.63
N VAL A 174 8.13 7.38 4.43
CA VAL A 174 9.03 8.53 4.35
C VAL A 174 10.36 8.21 3.67
N TYR A 175 11.07 7.16 4.09
CA TYR A 175 12.47 6.95 3.67
C TYR A 175 12.62 6.66 2.17
N ALA A 176 11.75 5.82 1.62
CA ALA A 176 11.67 5.56 0.18
C ALA A 176 10.45 6.26 -0.46
N GLY A 177 9.88 7.25 0.21
CA GLY A 177 8.57 7.85 -0.12
C GLY A 177 8.46 8.30 -1.57
N THR A 178 9.41 9.08 -2.09
CA THR A 178 9.36 9.57 -3.49
C THR A 178 9.31 8.41 -4.50
N ALA A 179 10.13 7.37 -4.32
CA ALA A 179 10.14 6.21 -5.20
C ALA A 179 8.84 5.41 -5.07
N MET A 180 8.35 5.23 -3.84
CA MET A 180 7.12 4.49 -3.55
C MET A 180 5.88 5.19 -4.08
N PHE A 181 5.72 6.51 -3.89
CA PHE A 181 4.59 7.27 -4.43
C PHE A 181 4.61 7.33 -5.95
N ARG A 182 5.80 7.51 -6.56
CA ARG A 182 5.94 7.49 -8.02
C ARG A 182 5.57 6.12 -8.62
N ARG A 183 5.90 5.02 -7.95
CA ARG A 183 5.45 3.67 -8.36
C ARG A 183 4.00 3.39 -7.97
N GLY A 184 3.52 3.99 -6.88
CA GLY A 184 2.13 4.03 -6.44
C GLY A 184 1.20 4.64 -7.48
N TYR A 185 1.68 5.66 -8.20
CA TYR A 185 0.99 6.27 -9.34
C TYR A 185 0.61 5.25 -10.43
N TYR A 186 1.53 4.33 -10.74
CA TYR A 186 1.28 3.21 -11.67
C TYR A 186 0.38 2.15 -11.04
N TYR A 187 0.66 1.79 -9.80
CA TYR A 187 -0.06 0.77 -9.04
C TYR A 187 -1.55 1.06 -8.90
N ASP A 188 -1.87 2.31 -8.59
CA ASP A 188 -3.24 2.81 -8.41
C ASP A 188 -3.91 3.17 -9.75
N GLY A 189 -3.12 3.35 -10.82
CA GLY A 189 -3.63 3.75 -12.13
C GLY A 189 -4.12 5.19 -12.14
N HIS A 190 -3.42 6.08 -11.43
CA HIS A 190 -3.85 7.46 -11.18
C HIS A 190 -4.11 8.31 -12.46
N PRO A 191 -3.34 8.20 -13.57
CA PRO A 191 -3.65 8.97 -14.78
C PRO A 191 -4.80 8.39 -15.61
N LEU A 192 -5.21 7.16 -15.32
CA LEU A 192 -6.15 6.45 -16.17
C LEU A 192 -7.56 6.98 -15.94
N ALA A 193 -8.27 7.20 -17.05
CA ALA A 193 -9.70 7.48 -16.99
C ALA A 193 -10.43 6.29 -16.34
N ARG A 194 -11.44 6.59 -15.52
CA ARG A 194 -12.30 5.60 -14.89
C ARG A 194 -13.35 5.12 -15.89
N ASN A 195 -13.02 4.04 -16.60
CA ASN A 195 -13.88 3.36 -17.57
C ASN A 195 -13.32 1.96 -17.89
N ALA A 196 -14.05 1.18 -18.69
CA ALA A 196 -13.68 -0.21 -19.01
C ALA A 196 -12.37 -0.38 -19.80
N ALA A 197 -11.83 0.67 -20.44
CA ALA A 197 -10.53 0.66 -21.10
C ALA A 197 -9.41 1.27 -20.22
N GLY A 198 -9.73 1.77 -19.03
CA GLY A 198 -8.81 2.37 -18.09
C GLY A 198 -8.86 1.71 -16.72
N ARG A 199 -8.90 2.55 -15.68
CA ARG A 199 -8.96 2.11 -14.29
C ARG A 199 -10.39 1.73 -13.90
N ILE A 200 -10.52 0.60 -13.22
CA ILE A 200 -11.80 0.06 -12.75
C ILE A 200 -11.80 -0.30 -11.25
N GLY A 201 -10.73 0.05 -10.54
CA GLY A 201 -10.48 -0.33 -9.16
C GLY A 201 -9.03 -0.74 -8.94
N ILE A 202 -8.72 -1.16 -7.72
CA ILE A 202 -7.43 -1.74 -7.35
C ILE A 202 -7.56 -3.12 -6.70
N GLY A 203 -8.71 -3.78 -6.87
CA GLY A 203 -8.95 -5.15 -6.39
C GLY A 203 -9.35 -5.23 -4.92
N LEU A 204 -8.60 -4.54 -4.04
CA LEU A 204 -8.91 -4.39 -2.60
C LEU A 204 -10.03 -3.36 -2.33
N GLY A 205 -10.17 -2.40 -3.24
CA GLY A 205 -11.18 -1.34 -3.19
C GLY A 205 -11.21 -0.55 -4.51
N ALA A 206 -11.96 0.55 -4.53
CA ALA A 206 -12.09 1.40 -5.71
C ALA A 206 -10.83 2.22 -6.00
N GLY A 207 -10.08 2.59 -4.97
CA GLY A 207 -8.91 3.46 -5.10
C GLY A 207 -8.58 4.25 -3.85
N ALA A 208 -7.49 5.01 -3.90
CA ALA A 208 -7.11 5.94 -2.85
C ALA A 208 -7.75 7.33 -3.05
N SER A 209 -8.26 7.94 -1.97
CA SER A 209 -8.67 9.35 -1.98
C SER A 209 -7.48 10.31 -2.05
N THR A 210 -7.74 11.56 -2.49
CA THR A 210 -6.69 12.57 -2.75
C THR A 210 -6.82 13.80 -1.84
N GLY A 211 -7.27 13.58 -0.60
CA GLY A 211 -7.52 14.62 0.39
C GLY A 211 -6.35 14.82 1.34
N SER A 212 -6.66 15.34 2.52
CA SER A 212 -5.66 15.69 3.53
C SER A 212 -5.34 14.48 4.40
N ILE A 213 -4.06 14.07 4.43
CA ILE A 213 -3.56 12.97 5.28
C ILE A 213 -2.97 13.57 6.56
N GLY A 214 -3.28 12.96 7.71
CA GLY A 214 -2.68 13.29 9.01
C GLY A 214 -2.52 12.05 9.90
N LEU A 215 -1.82 12.22 11.01
CA LEU A 215 -1.67 11.19 12.04
C LEU A 215 -1.77 11.85 13.42
N VAL A 216 -2.55 11.25 14.32
CA VAL A 216 -2.52 11.56 15.75
C VAL A 216 -1.85 10.40 16.45
N VAL A 217 -0.80 10.69 17.23
CA VAL A 217 0.06 9.69 17.87
C VAL A 217 -0.77 8.80 18.82
N PRO A 218 -0.62 7.47 18.75
CA PRO A 218 -1.27 6.56 19.69
C PRO A 218 -0.91 6.88 21.14
N THR A 219 -1.88 6.73 22.04
CA THR A 219 -1.72 6.94 23.49
C THR A 219 -1.69 5.62 24.26
N LEU A 220 -2.03 4.51 23.60
CA LEU A 220 -2.11 3.17 24.19
C LEU A 220 -1.57 2.14 23.18
N ASP A 221 -0.53 1.42 23.59
CA ASP A 221 0.05 0.34 22.80
C ASP A 221 -0.55 -1.02 23.20
N ILE A 222 -0.83 -1.84 22.18
CA ILE A 222 -1.06 -3.28 22.34
C ILE A 222 0.27 -3.99 22.18
N THR A 223 0.72 -4.67 23.23
CA THR A 223 2.09 -5.25 23.31
C THR A 223 2.11 -6.78 23.38
N THR A 224 0.94 -7.40 23.54
CA THR A 224 0.84 -8.87 23.60
C THR A 224 -0.50 -9.38 23.09
N THR A 225 -0.50 -10.57 22.48
CA THR A 225 -1.73 -11.29 22.13
C THR A 225 -2.49 -11.68 23.40
N GLY A 226 -3.80 -11.44 23.39
CA GLY A 226 -4.70 -11.64 24.52
C GLY A 226 -4.80 -10.44 25.47
N GLN A 227 -4.12 -9.32 25.19
CA GLN A 227 -4.37 -8.06 25.88
C GLN A 227 -5.86 -7.67 25.69
N GLU A 228 -6.51 -7.25 26.77
CA GLU A 228 -7.90 -6.80 26.76
C GLU A 228 -7.94 -5.32 27.16
N GLU A 229 -8.70 -4.51 26.41
CA GLU A 229 -9.00 -3.12 26.78
C GLU A 229 -10.51 -2.90 26.80
N VAL A 230 -10.94 -1.96 27.65
CA VAL A 230 -12.34 -1.53 27.71
C VAL A 230 -12.41 -0.06 27.30
N LEU A 231 -12.96 0.19 26.12
CA LEU A 231 -13.11 1.52 25.54
C LEU A 231 -14.60 1.85 25.54
N ASP A 232 -15.01 2.91 26.25
CA ASP A 232 -16.41 3.37 26.30
C ASP A 232 -17.42 2.23 26.58
N GLY A 233 -17.09 1.36 27.54
CA GLY A 233 -17.90 0.20 27.93
C GLY A 233 -17.75 -1.04 27.04
N VAL A 234 -17.08 -0.92 25.88
CA VAL A 234 -16.85 -2.03 24.94
C VAL A 234 -15.55 -2.74 25.28
N ARG A 235 -15.64 -4.03 25.60
CA ARG A 235 -14.47 -4.88 25.80
C ARG A 235 -13.95 -5.41 24.46
N ILE A 236 -12.65 -5.24 24.22
CA ILE A 236 -11.94 -5.68 23.02
C ILE A 236 -10.75 -6.55 23.43
N VAL A 237 -10.58 -7.69 22.76
CA VAL A 237 -9.43 -8.59 22.93
C VAL A 237 -8.57 -8.52 21.68
N PHE A 238 -7.26 -8.30 21.83
CA PHE A 238 -6.37 -8.10 20.70
C PHE A 238 -5.48 -9.31 20.42
N GLN A 239 -5.09 -9.50 19.17
CA GLN A 239 -4.03 -10.41 18.77
C GLN A 239 -3.02 -9.64 17.93
N LEU A 240 -1.75 -9.62 18.36
CA LEU A 240 -0.67 -9.05 17.56
C LEU A 240 -0.30 -9.99 16.42
N THR A 241 -0.16 -9.44 15.22
CA THR A 241 0.23 -10.17 14.01
C THR A 241 1.39 -9.47 13.27
N PRO A 242 2.53 -9.17 13.91
CA PRO A 242 3.59 -8.42 13.25
C PRO A 242 4.20 -9.18 12.06
N GLY A 243 4.42 -8.48 10.95
CA GLY A 243 5.09 -9.00 9.75
C GLY A 243 4.17 -9.70 8.74
N THR A 244 2.85 -9.59 8.93
CA THR A 244 1.81 -10.01 7.98
C THR A 244 1.62 -8.96 6.90
N GLU A 245 0.45 -8.34 6.77
CA GLU A 245 0.19 -7.28 5.82
C GLU A 245 1.07 -6.06 6.14
N CYS A 246 1.26 -5.76 7.43
CA CYS A 246 2.12 -4.69 7.92
C CYS A 246 3.16 -5.20 8.94
N PRO A 247 4.33 -4.55 9.14
CA PRO A 247 5.26 -4.94 10.18
C PRO A 247 4.69 -4.82 11.61
N SER A 248 3.72 -3.92 11.81
CA SER A 248 2.96 -3.76 13.06
C SER A 248 1.46 -3.76 12.72
N GLU A 249 0.78 -4.83 13.12
CA GLU A 249 -0.64 -5.10 12.81
C GLU A 249 -1.27 -5.92 13.95
N MET A 250 -2.59 -5.76 14.13
CA MET A 250 -3.36 -6.53 15.10
C MET A 250 -4.79 -6.83 14.67
N ASN A 251 -5.29 -8.01 15.04
CA ASN A 251 -6.71 -8.37 14.94
C ASN A 251 -7.46 -7.97 16.23
N LEU A 252 -8.78 -7.82 16.14
CA LEU A 252 -9.64 -7.39 17.25
C LEU A 252 -10.83 -8.33 17.39
N TYR A 253 -11.08 -8.80 18.61
CA TYR A 253 -12.25 -9.62 18.91
C TYR A 253 -13.15 -8.91 19.92
N PHE A 254 -14.45 -8.86 19.61
CA PHE A 254 -15.48 -8.21 20.42
C PHE A 254 -16.35 -9.29 21.08
N PRO A 255 -16.10 -9.66 22.36
CA PRO A 255 -16.72 -10.84 22.95
C PRO A 255 -18.23 -10.74 23.13
N ALA A 256 -18.76 -9.54 23.37
CA ALA A 256 -20.19 -9.32 23.58
C ALA A 256 -20.98 -9.52 22.27
N GLN A 257 -20.43 -9.03 21.16
CA GLN A 257 -21.01 -9.14 19.82
C GLN A 257 -20.63 -10.45 19.11
N ARG A 258 -19.67 -11.21 19.67
CA ARG A 258 -19.07 -12.40 19.02
C ARG A 258 -18.58 -12.06 17.61
N ALA A 259 -17.92 -10.90 17.48
CA ALA A 259 -17.46 -10.37 16.21
C ALA A 259 -15.92 -10.35 16.15
N LEU A 260 -15.36 -10.73 15.01
CA LEU A 260 -13.92 -10.79 14.77
C LEU A 260 -13.53 -9.81 13.65
N CYS A 261 -12.75 -8.80 13.98
CA CYS A 261 -12.08 -7.94 13.01
C CYS A 261 -10.72 -8.55 12.67
N MET A 262 -10.53 -8.97 11.41
CA MET A 262 -9.28 -9.53 10.91
C MET A 262 -8.33 -8.49 10.32
N ALA A 263 -8.51 -7.20 10.65
CA ALA A 263 -7.71 -6.09 10.11
C ALA A 263 -7.57 -6.22 8.58
N GLU A 264 -6.35 -6.41 8.08
CA GLU A 264 -6.09 -6.69 6.66
C GLU A 264 -5.51 -8.11 6.43
N ASN A 265 -5.46 -8.93 7.48
CA ASN A 265 -4.96 -10.30 7.46
C ASN A 265 -5.85 -11.29 6.67
N ALA A 266 -7.16 -11.06 6.63
CA ALA A 266 -8.10 -11.89 5.88
C ALA A 266 -9.12 -11.01 5.17
N THR A 267 -8.98 -10.91 3.84
CA THR A 267 -9.89 -10.13 3.00
C THR A 267 -10.37 -10.97 1.82
N HIS A 268 -11.35 -10.49 1.05
CA HIS A 268 -11.86 -11.20 -0.12
C HIS A 268 -10.95 -11.13 -1.38
N THR A 269 -9.64 -11.27 -1.19
CA THR A 269 -8.60 -11.41 -2.23
C THR A 269 -7.36 -12.08 -1.65
N MET A 270 -6.52 -12.68 -2.50
CA MET A 270 -5.10 -12.86 -2.18
C MET A 270 -4.44 -11.50 -2.03
N HIS A 271 -3.75 -11.28 -0.92
CA HIS A 271 -3.03 -10.03 -0.64
C HIS A 271 -1.59 -10.05 -1.15
N ASN A 272 -0.93 -8.89 -1.14
CA ASN A 272 0.46 -8.71 -1.53
C ASN A 272 1.42 -9.20 -0.43
N LEU A 273 2.33 -10.10 -0.79
CA LEU A 273 3.54 -10.35 -0.01
C LEU A 273 4.65 -9.34 -0.35
N LEU A 274 4.56 -8.72 -1.53
CA LEU A 274 5.35 -7.57 -1.93
C LEU A 274 4.52 -6.73 -2.90
N THR A 275 4.09 -5.56 -2.44
CA THR A 275 3.37 -4.61 -3.30
C THR A 275 4.28 -4.08 -4.42
N LEU A 276 3.72 -3.91 -5.62
CA LEU A 276 4.46 -3.38 -6.77
C LEU A 276 4.88 -1.92 -6.61
N ARG A 277 4.25 -1.16 -5.69
CA ARG A 277 4.71 0.20 -5.32
C ARG A 277 6.11 0.17 -4.69
N GLY A 278 6.51 -0.97 -4.12
CA GLY A 278 7.77 -1.17 -3.41
C GLY A 278 7.54 -1.16 -1.90
N ALA A 279 8.04 -2.19 -1.23
CA ALA A 279 8.03 -2.35 0.23
C ALA A 279 9.06 -3.43 0.61
N GLN A 280 9.18 -3.71 1.91
CA GLN A 280 9.84 -4.94 2.36
C GLN A 280 8.94 -6.16 2.08
N VAL A 281 9.56 -7.32 1.82
CA VAL A 281 8.80 -8.56 1.61
C VAL A 281 8.19 -9.03 2.92
N ARG A 282 6.87 -9.24 2.94
CA ARG A 282 6.09 -9.77 4.06
C ARG A 282 6.37 -11.26 4.32
N ASP A 283 5.99 -11.77 5.48
CA ASP A 283 6.22 -13.17 5.86
C ASP A 283 4.94 -14.01 5.72
N PRO A 284 4.72 -14.72 4.59
CA PRO A 284 3.52 -15.54 4.43
C PRO A 284 3.45 -16.73 5.41
N ARG A 285 4.59 -17.20 5.93
CA ARG A 285 4.59 -18.31 6.88
C ARG A 285 4.09 -17.85 8.23
N MET A 286 4.51 -16.67 8.67
CA MET A 286 3.96 -16.05 9.88
C MET A 286 2.50 -15.65 9.68
N TRP A 287 2.13 -15.10 8.52
CA TRP A 287 0.74 -14.80 8.17
C TRP A 287 -0.19 -16.01 8.32
N SER A 288 0.19 -17.14 7.72
CA SER A 288 -0.57 -18.39 7.89
C SER A 288 -0.68 -18.83 9.37
N ARG A 289 0.38 -18.69 10.16
CA ARG A 289 0.35 -19.04 11.59
C ARG A 289 -0.59 -18.15 12.39
N TYR A 290 -0.59 -16.85 12.13
CA TYR A 290 -1.49 -15.91 12.81
C TYR A 290 -2.96 -16.14 12.43
N LEU A 291 -3.26 -16.50 11.18
CA LEU A 291 -4.61 -16.92 10.78
C LEU A 291 -5.06 -18.20 11.51
N SER A 292 -4.14 -19.15 11.71
CA SER A 292 -4.39 -20.35 12.51
C SER A 292 -4.70 -19.98 13.96
N GLU A 293 -3.86 -19.13 14.56
CA GLU A 293 -4.03 -18.67 15.93
C GLU A 293 -5.34 -17.88 16.12
N ALA A 294 -5.70 -16.99 15.19
CA ALA A 294 -6.95 -16.24 15.20
C ALA A 294 -8.17 -17.18 15.15
N THR A 295 -8.09 -18.25 14.35
CA THR A 295 -9.15 -19.26 14.24
C THR A 295 -9.38 -19.97 15.57
N GLU A 296 -8.29 -20.37 16.24
CA GLU A 296 -8.34 -21.06 17.53
C GLU A 296 -8.79 -20.14 18.68
N LEU A 297 -8.29 -18.90 18.73
CA LEU A 297 -8.64 -17.94 19.77
C LEU A 297 -10.09 -17.44 19.63
N PHE A 298 -10.51 -17.15 18.39
CA PHE A 298 -11.71 -16.35 18.13
C PHE A 298 -12.65 -16.95 17.07
N GLY A 299 -12.12 -17.60 16.03
CA GLY A 299 -12.91 -18.10 14.89
C GLY A 299 -14.06 -19.01 15.30
N HIS A 300 -13.80 -20.03 16.13
CA HIS A 300 -14.81 -21.00 16.59
C HIS A 300 -15.91 -20.43 17.49
N ARG A 301 -15.78 -19.18 17.92
CA ARG A 301 -16.71 -18.49 18.82
C ARG A 301 -17.26 -17.19 18.25
N SER A 302 -17.03 -16.93 16.96
CA SER A 302 -17.50 -15.76 16.25
C SER A 302 -18.76 -16.07 15.43
N ASP A 303 -19.68 -15.12 15.38
CA ASP A 303 -20.89 -15.16 14.54
C ASP A 303 -20.73 -14.31 13.28
N VAL A 304 -19.79 -13.35 13.30
CA VAL A 304 -19.40 -12.53 12.16
C VAL A 304 -17.89 -12.26 12.18
N GLU A 305 -17.28 -12.31 11.01
CA GLU A 305 -15.92 -11.85 10.74
C GLU A 305 -15.99 -10.68 9.75
N PHE A 306 -15.21 -9.63 9.99
CA PHE A 306 -15.10 -8.46 9.12
C PHE A 306 -13.67 -7.96 9.09
N ALA A 307 -13.36 -7.09 8.14
CA ALA A 307 -12.01 -6.58 7.91
C ALA A 307 -12.03 -5.08 7.58
N SER A 308 -10.84 -4.48 7.55
CA SER A 308 -10.63 -3.08 7.17
C SER A 308 -10.82 -2.82 5.67
N HIS A 309 -11.04 -3.88 4.86
CA HIS A 309 -11.47 -3.80 3.47
C HIS A 309 -12.56 -4.84 3.17
N HIS A 310 -13.20 -4.70 2.01
CA HIS A 310 -14.26 -5.59 1.52
C HIS A 310 -15.47 -5.69 2.47
N TRP A 311 -16.18 -6.83 2.46
CA TRP A 311 -17.42 -7.06 3.21
C TRP A 311 -17.25 -8.21 4.23
N PRO A 312 -18.16 -8.35 5.21
CA PRO A 312 -18.06 -9.39 6.24
C PRO A 312 -18.42 -10.82 5.77
N THR A 313 -18.03 -11.81 6.58
CA THR A 313 -18.45 -13.22 6.51
C THR A 313 -19.28 -13.57 7.76
N TRP A 314 -20.45 -14.21 7.59
CA TRP A 314 -21.34 -14.56 8.72
C TRP A 314 -21.50 -16.06 8.91
N GLY A 315 -21.62 -16.45 10.19
CA GLY A 315 -21.80 -17.83 10.63
C GLY A 315 -20.48 -18.52 10.93
N THR A 316 -20.36 -19.12 12.12
CA THR A 316 -19.11 -19.71 12.63
C THR A 316 -18.47 -20.68 11.64
N ASP A 317 -19.24 -21.58 11.03
CA ASP A 317 -18.70 -22.57 10.08
C ASP A 317 -18.12 -21.89 8.81
N ALA A 318 -18.79 -20.84 8.31
CA ALA A 318 -18.33 -20.10 7.14
C ALA A 318 -17.08 -19.28 7.46
N ILE A 319 -17.00 -18.68 8.66
CA ILE A 319 -15.84 -17.94 9.15
C ILE A 319 -14.64 -18.88 9.28
N VAL A 320 -14.80 -20.02 9.96
CA VAL A 320 -13.74 -21.01 10.13
C VAL A 320 -13.27 -21.53 8.76
N ALA A 321 -14.19 -21.80 7.84
CA ALA A 321 -13.84 -22.21 6.47
C ALA A 321 -13.05 -21.11 5.73
N PHE A 322 -13.50 -19.86 5.78
CA PHE A 322 -12.83 -18.72 5.15
C PHE A 322 -11.41 -18.51 5.70
N LEU A 323 -11.25 -18.48 7.02
CA LEU A 323 -9.93 -18.32 7.65
C LEU A 323 -9.00 -19.52 7.37
N THR A 324 -9.55 -20.73 7.32
CA THR A 324 -8.81 -21.95 6.93
C THR A 324 -8.31 -21.83 5.48
N GLU A 325 -9.17 -21.39 4.56
CA GLU A 325 -8.83 -21.24 3.14
C GLU A 325 -7.75 -20.14 2.94
N GLN A 326 -7.83 -19.02 3.66
CA GLN A 326 -6.78 -17.98 3.69
C GLN A 326 -5.46 -18.48 4.31
N ARG A 327 -5.53 -19.19 5.45
CA ARG A 327 -4.36 -19.79 6.10
C ARG A 327 -3.62 -20.71 5.13
N ASP A 328 -4.35 -21.60 4.48
CA ASP A 328 -3.81 -22.62 3.59
C ASP A 328 -3.24 -22.00 2.32
N LEU A 329 -3.84 -20.91 1.83
CA LEU A 329 -3.31 -20.13 0.71
C LEU A 329 -1.88 -19.64 0.98
N TYR A 330 -1.66 -18.90 2.07
CA TYR A 330 -0.34 -18.36 2.39
C TYR A 330 0.67 -19.46 2.74
N ALA A 331 0.25 -20.50 3.46
CA ALA A 331 1.10 -21.67 3.72
C ALA A 331 1.54 -22.36 2.42
N TYR A 332 0.63 -22.55 1.48
CA TYR A 332 0.91 -23.24 0.23
C TYR A 332 1.83 -22.43 -0.68
N LEU A 333 1.56 -21.13 -0.85
CA LEU A 333 2.43 -20.20 -1.58
C LEU A 333 3.86 -20.26 -1.03
N HIS A 334 4.01 -20.18 0.29
CA HIS A 334 5.29 -20.28 0.96
C HIS A 334 5.96 -21.65 0.76
N ASP A 335 5.33 -22.72 1.22
CA ASP A 335 5.96 -24.04 1.33
C ASP A 335 6.32 -24.62 -0.04
N GLN A 336 5.49 -24.41 -1.06
CA GLN A 336 5.81 -24.88 -2.41
C GLN A 336 6.91 -24.05 -3.07
N THR A 337 6.94 -22.73 -2.84
CA THR A 337 8.05 -21.90 -3.33
C THR A 337 9.37 -22.34 -2.70
N VAL A 338 9.39 -22.52 -1.37
CA VAL A 338 10.57 -22.99 -0.63
C VAL A 338 10.98 -24.40 -1.07
N ARG A 339 10.02 -25.30 -1.35
CA ARG A 339 10.33 -26.63 -1.88
C ARG A 339 10.97 -26.55 -3.26
N LEU A 340 10.45 -25.73 -4.16
CA LEU A 340 10.91 -25.63 -5.55
C LEU A 340 12.24 -24.88 -5.67
N MET A 341 12.49 -23.85 -4.85
CA MET A 341 13.82 -23.20 -4.80
C MET A 341 14.90 -24.17 -4.28
N ASN A 342 14.56 -25.05 -3.33
CA ASN A 342 15.45 -26.13 -2.87
C ASN A 342 15.68 -27.22 -3.94
N GLN A 343 14.93 -27.21 -5.04
CA GLN A 343 15.15 -28.03 -6.22
C GLN A 343 15.96 -27.30 -7.32
N GLY A 344 16.46 -26.10 -7.01
CA GLY A 344 17.30 -25.31 -7.91
C GLY A 344 16.53 -24.40 -8.87
N GLN A 345 15.22 -24.27 -8.72
CA GLN A 345 14.44 -23.34 -9.53
C GLN A 345 14.56 -21.90 -9.03
N THR A 346 14.62 -20.96 -9.96
CA THR A 346 14.62 -19.52 -9.70
C THR A 346 13.21 -18.99 -9.46
N GLY A 347 13.06 -17.83 -8.81
CA GLY A 347 11.74 -17.28 -8.51
C GLY A 347 10.84 -17.06 -9.73
N SER A 348 11.43 -16.73 -10.90
CA SER A 348 10.70 -16.59 -12.16
C SER A 348 10.21 -17.93 -12.71
N GLU A 349 11.03 -18.97 -12.68
CA GLU A 349 10.64 -20.33 -13.11
C GLU A 349 9.53 -20.90 -12.24
N ILE A 350 9.67 -20.74 -10.91
CA ILE A 350 8.67 -21.19 -9.95
C ILE A 350 7.33 -20.49 -10.22
N ALA A 351 7.34 -19.17 -10.39
CA ALA A 351 6.12 -18.38 -10.62
C ALA A 351 5.39 -18.74 -11.92
N GLU A 352 6.14 -19.15 -12.96
CA GLU A 352 5.55 -19.55 -14.25
C GLU A 352 4.87 -20.92 -14.16
N ALA A 353 5.47 -21.86 -13.43
CA ALA A 353 4.98 -23.24 -13.32
C ALA A 353 4.15 -23.50 -12.04
N PHE A 354 3.80 -22.46 -11.27
CA PHE A 354 3.16 -22.63 -9.97
C PHE A 354 1.70 -23.09 -10.10
N GLU A 355 1.42 -24.31 -9.67
CA GLU A 355 0.06 -24.87 -9.67
C GLU A 355 -0.64 -24.65 -8.32
N MET A 356 -1.77 -23.92 -8.35
CA MET A 356 -2.63 -23.74 -7.18
C MET A 356 -3.49 -25.00 -6.93
N PRO A 357 -3.75 -25.36 -5.66
CA PRO A 357 -4.65 -26.47 -5.35
C PRO A 357 -6.06 -26.18 -5.89
N PRO A 358 -6.72 -27.12 -6.59
CA PRO A 358 -8.05 -26.88 -7.17
C PRO A 358 -9.11 -26.43 -6.15
N SER A 359 -8.99 -26.87 -4.90
CA SER A 359 -9.88 -26.47 -3.81
C SER A 359 -9.77 -25.00 -3.42
N LEU A 360 -8.58 -24.40 -3.56
CA LEU A 360 -8.36 -22.96 -3.35
C LEU A 360 -8.62 -22.19 -4.65
N ALA A 361 -8.13 -22.67 -5.80
CA ALA A 361 -8.37 -22.03 -7.10
C ALA A 361 -9.86 -21.90 -7.47
N GLY A 362 -10.75 -22.67 -6.84
CA GLY A 362 -12.20 -22.52 -6.99
C GLY A 362 -12.86 -21.49 -6.04
N LYS A 363 -12.09 -20.77 -5.24
CA LYS A 363 -12.57 -19.85 -4.19
C LYS A 363 -12.21 -18.42 -4.54
N TRP A 364 -13.19 -17.61 -4.89
CA TRP A 364 -12.98 -16.22 -5.33
C TRP A 364 -12.11 -15.38 -4.39
N HIS A 365 -12.24 -15.55 -3.08
CA HIS A 365 -11.45 -14.76 -2.12
C HIS A 365 -9.96 -15.14 -2.06
N THR A 366 -9.53 -16.23 -2.70
CA THR A 366 -8.11 -16.59 -2.84
C THR A 366 -7.54 -16.19 -4.21
N HIS A 367 -8.33 -15.55 -5.08
CA HIS A 367 -7.86 -15.07 -6.37
C HIS A 367 -7.00 -13.81 -6.21
N GLY A 368 -6.12 -13.59 -7.18
CA GLY A 368 -5.15 -12.51 -7.16
C GLY A 368 -5.68 -11.16 -7.66
N TYR A 369 -6.70 -10.58 -7.03
CA TYR A 369 -7.22 -9.27 -7.44
C TYR A 369 -6.33 -8.10 -7.01
N TYR A 370 -5.66 -8.25 -5.86
CA TYR A 370 -4.72 -7.26 -5.30
C TYR A 370 -3.28 -7.77 -5.34
N GLY A 371 -2.98 -8.83 -4.60
CA GLY A 371 -1.78 -9.64 -4.78
C GLY A 371 -1.91 -10.62 -5.94
N SER A 372 -0.84 -11.34 -6.30
CA SER A 372 -0.91 -12.40 -7.32
C SER A 372 0.02 -13.55 -6.95
N VAL A 373 -0.33 -14.77 -7.36
CA VAL A 373 0.56 -15.94 -7.22
C VAL A 373 1.95 -15.63 -7.77
N SER A 374 2.06 -15.09 -8.98
CA SER A 374 3.35 -14.84 -9.64
C SER A 374 4.25 -13.90 -8.84
N HIS A 375 3.78 -12.69 -8.49
CA HIS A 375 4.67 -11.76 -7.77
C HIS A 375 4.86 -12.15 -6.29
N ASN A 376 3.90 -12.85 -5.67
CA ASN A 376 4.05 -13.36 -4.31
C ASN A 376 5.08 -14.47 -4.23
N VAL A 377 5.11 -15.39 -5.19
CA VAL A 377 6.15 -16.43 -5.31
C VAL A 377 7.53 -15.80 -5.50
N LYS A 378 7.66 -14.82 -6.41
CA LYS A 378 8.91 -14.08 -6.62
C LYS A 378 9.35 -13.35 -5.35
N ALA A 379 8.41 -12.78 -4.60
CA ALA A 379 8.68 -12.14 -3.32
C ALA A 379 9.21 -13.14 -2.28
N ILE A 380 8.59 -14.31 -2.15
CA ILE A 380 9.06 -15.38 -1.25
C ILE A 380 10.49 -15.79 -1.61
N TYR A 381 10.78 -15.98 -2.90
CA TYR A 381 12.14 -16.24 -3.36
C TYR A 381 13.10 -15.11 -2.94
N GLN A 382 12.74 -13.85 -3.19
CA GLN A 382 13.55 -12.68 -2.80
C GLN A 382 13.80 -12.62 -1.29
N ARG A 383 12.82 -13.01 -0.46
CA ARG A 383 12.97 -13.04 1.00
C ARG A 383 14.05 -14.02 1.46
N TYR A 384 14.15 -15.18 0.81
CA TYR A 384 15.08 -16.24 1.22
C TYR A 384 16.45 -16.17 0.53
N LEU A 385 16.49 -15.86 -0.76
CA LEU A 385 17.69 -15.94 -1.59
C LEU A 385 18.14 -14.60 -2.17
N GLY A 386 17.38 -13.52 -1.93
CA GLY A 386 17.71 -12.18 -2.42
C GLY A 386 17.44 -12.02 -3.92
N TRP A 387 18.08 -11.03 -4.52
CA TRP A 387 17.88 -10.66 -5.94
C TRP A 387 18.64 -11.57 -6.93
N TYR A 388 19.72 -12.21 -6.48
CA TYR A 388 20.60 -13.00 -7.35
C TYR A 388 20.04 -14.42 -7.53
N ASP A 389 19.95 -14.86 -8.78
CA ASP A 389 19.33 -16.13 -9.15
C ASP A 389 20.31 -17.33 -9.15
N GLY A 390 21.58 -17.09 -8.80
CA GLY A 390 22.61 -18.13 -8.78
C GLY A 390 23.38 -18.28 -10.09
N ASN A 391 22.94 -17.67 -11.20
CA ASN A 391 23.63 -17.75 -12.49
C ASN A 391 24.68 -16.63 -12.62
N PRO A 392 25.99 -16.94 -12.76
CA PRO A 392 27.03 -15.92 -12.82
C PRO A 392 26.92 -14.98 -14.03
N ALA A 393 26.23 -15.38 -15.11
CA ALA A 393 25.95 -14.49 -16.24
C ALA A 393 25.02 -13.32 -15.87
N HIS A 394 24.25 -13.46 -14.80
CA HIS A 394 23.28 -12.47 -14.33
C HIS A 394 23.83 -11.60 -13.18
N LEU A 395 25.00 -11.93 -12.64
CA LEU A 395 25.57 -11.26 -11.47
C LEU A 395 25.95 -9.79 -11.74
N TRP A 396 26.46 -9.49 -12.93
CA TRP A 396 26.93 -8.15 -13.29
C TRP A 396 26.51 -7.75 -14.70
N GLN A 397 25.20 -7.80 -14.94
CA GLN A 397 24.61 -7.37 -16.21
C GLN A 397 24.76 -5.86 -16.42
N HIS A 398 24.76 -5.45 -17.68
CA HIS A 398 24.66 -4.04 -18.03
C HIS A 398 23.33 -3.44 -17.53
N PRO A 399 23.31 -2.16 -17.10
CA PRO A 399 22.06 -1.45 -16.86
C PRO A 399 21.13 -1.45 -18.09
N PRO A 400 19.81 -1.27 -17.92
CA PRO A 400 18.82 -1.45 -18.99
C PRO A 400 19.13 -0.75 -20.31
N THR A 401 19.47 0.54 -20.29
CA THR A 401 19.81 1.32 -21.50
C THR A 401 21.03 0.75 -22.22
N ALA A 402 22.10 0.42 -21.48
CA ALA A 402 23.32 -0.12 -22.06
C ALA A 402 23.14 -1.54 -22.63
N ALA A 403 22.28 -2.36 -22.00
CA ALA A 403 21.91 -3.67 -22.51
C ALA A 403 21.04 -3.55 -23.78
N ALA A 404 20.03 -2.67 -23.75
CA ALA A 404 19.10 -2.43 -24.84
C ALA A 404 19.83 -2.04 -26.15
N THR A 405 20.78 -1.10 -26.09
CA THR A 405 21.59 -0.73 -27.27
C THR A 405 22.27 -1.93 -27.92
N ARG A 406 22.79 -2.87 -27.12
CA ARG A 406 23.51 -4.05 -27.62
C ARG A 406 22.56 -5.11 -28.16
N TYR A 407 21.45 -5.36 -27.49
CA TYR A 407 20.43 -6.29 -28.00
C TYR A 407 19.87 -5.81 -29.34
N VAL A 408 19.55 -4.52 -29.45
CA VAL A 408 19.07 -3.92 -30.70
C VAL A 408 20.12 -3.99 -31.81
N ASP A 409 21.40 -3.74 -31.52
CA ASP A 409 22.50 -3.93 -32.48
C ASP A 409 22.55 -5.37 -33.02
N VAL A 410 22.52 -6.36 -32.12
CA VAL A 410 22.52 -7.79 -32.47
C VAL A 410 21.29 -8.19 -33.31
N MET A 411 20.14 -7.57 -33.05
CA MET A 411 18.89 -7.81 -33.79
C MET A 411 18.81 -7.09 -35.14
N GLY A 412 19.84 -6.34 -35.55
CA GLY A 412 19.86 -5.62 -36.83
C GLY A 412 19.26 -4.21 -36.79
N GLY A 413 19.27 -3.59 -35.60
CA GLY A 413 18.80 -2.22 -35.38
C GLY A 413 17.34 -2.13 -34.91
N VAL A 414 16.92 -0.90 -34.60
CA VAL A 414 15.57 -0.61 -34.05
C VAL A 414 14.48 -1.13 -34.99
N ALA A 415 14.56 -0.83 -36.29
CA ALA A 415 13.55 -1.24 -37.27
C ALA A 415 13.34 -2.77 -37.31
N ALA A 416 14.41 -3.55 -37.34
CA ALA A 416 14.34 -5.01 -37.34
C ALA A 416 13.78 -5.55 -36.00
N THR A 417 14.19 -4.96 -34.88
CA THR A 417 13.66 -5.28 -33.56
C THR A 417 12.14 -5.07 -33.49
N LEU A 418 11.64 -3.97 -34.05
CA LEU A 418 10.19 -3.68 -34.10
C LEU A 418 9.43 -4.62 -35.02
N GLU A 419 10.01 -5.07 -36.12
CA GLU A 419 9.42 -6.11 -36.98
C GLU A 419 9.26 -7.42 -36.22
N HIS A 420 10.30 -7.84 -35.47
CA HIS A 420 10.23 -9.02 -34.62
C HIS A 420 9.19 -8.88 -33.51
N ALA A 421 9.20 -7.76 -32.78
CA ALA A 421 8.22 -7.50 -31.73
C ALA A 421 6.78 -7.54 -32.27
N ARG A 422 6.53 -6.97 -33.46
CA ARG A 422 5.20 -7.00 -34.08
C ARG A 422 4.76 -8.41 -34.46
N ARG A 423 5.66 -9.24 -34.98
CA ARG A 423 5.37 -10.64 -35.28
C ARG A 423 4.92 -11.41 -34.03
N TYR A 424 5.56 -11.20 -32.88
CA TYR A 424 5.14 -11.83 -31.62
C TYR A 424 3.83 -11.26 -31.09
N LEU A 425 3.63 -9.94 -31.22
CA LEU A 425 2.39 -9.27 -30.87
C LEU A 425 1.20 -9.82 -31.67
N ASP A 426 1.36 -10.02 -32.98
CA ASP A 426 0.34 -10.56 -33.88
C ASP A 426 0.07 -12.05 -33.63
N ALA A 427 1.09 -12.78 -33.16
CA ALA A 427 0.98 -14.18 -32.76
C ALA A 427 0.38 -14.38 -31.35
N GLY A 428 0.18 -13.31 -30.58
CA GLY A 428 -0.35 -13.35 -29.21
C GLY A 428 0.69 -13.59 -28.12
N ASP A 429 1.98 -13.65 -28.44
CA ASP A 429 3.07 -13.71 -27.44
C ASP A 429 3.38 -12.30 -26.94
N LEU A 430 2.44 -11.77 -26.16
CA LEU A 430 2.45 -10.37 -25.71
C LEU A 430 3.64 -10.08 -24.80
N ARG A 431 4.01 -11.03 -23.93
CA ARG A 431 5.09 -10.87 -22.94
C ARG A 431 6.44 -10.69 -23.64
N PHE A 432 6.74 -11.52 -24.64
CA PHE A 432 7.99 -11.37 -25.38
C PHE A 432 7.96 -10.17 -26.33
N ALA A 433 6.80 -9.86 -26.91
CA ALA A 433 6.64 -8.66 -27.74
C ALA A 433 6.97 -7.37 -26.97
N VAL A 434 6.48 -7.22 -25.73
CA VAL A 434 6.79 -6.03 -24.91
C VAL A 434 8.24 -6.00 -24.46
N GLU A 435 8.88 -7.15 -24.21
CA GLU A 435 10.30 -7.23 -23.89
C GLU A 435 11.17 -6.68 -25.03
N LEU A 436 10.92 -7.13 -26.26
CA LEU A 436 11.62 -6.65 -27.45
C LEU A 436 11.35 -5.16 -27.73
N ALA A 437 10.09 -4.74 -27.63
CA ALA A 437 9.73 -3.34 -27.83
C ALA A 437 10.36 -2.42 -26.76
N SER A 438 10.50 -2.90 -25.51
CA SER A 438 11.19 -2.20 -24.44
C SER A 438 12.68 -2.00 -24.76
N HIS A 439 13.37 -3.01 -25.28
CA HIS A 439 14.75 -2.83 -25.75
C HIS A 439 14.85 -1.80 -26.88
N ALA A 440 13.89 -1.75 -27.81
CA ALA A 440 13.87 -0.70 -28.83
C ALA A 440 13.70 0.70 -28.22
N VAL A 441 12.77 0.88 -27.27
CA VAL A 441 12.53 2.16 -26.58
C VAL A 441 13.75 2.60 -25.75
N PHE A 442 14.40 1.69 -25.03
CA PHE A 442 15.58 2.02 -24.23
C PHE A 442 16.83 2.29 -25.08
N ALA A 443 16.90 1.74 -26.30
CA ALA A 443 17.98 2.04 -27.24
C ALA A 443 17.77 3.38 -27.98
N ASP A 444 16.52 3.72 -28.32
CA ASP A 444 16.14 4.99 -28.94
C ASP A 444 14.82 5.54 -28.34
N PRO A 445 14.91 6.31 -27.24
CA PRO A 445 13.72 6.82 -26.53
C PRO A 445 12.87 7.81 -27.34
N GLY A 446 13.42 8.35 -28.43
CA GLY A 446 12.75 9.27 -29.34
C GLY A 446 11.97 8.59 -30.46
N ASP A 447 12.11 7.27 -30.66
CA ASP A 447 11.41 6.54 -31.70
C ASP A 447 9.92 6.34 -31.34
N GLY A 448 9.05 7.11 -31.99
CA GLY A 448 7.61 7.05 -31.76
C GLY A 448 6.96 5.71 -32.11
N ALA A 449 7.52 4.97 -33.07
CA ALA A 449 7.00 3.66 -33.45
C ALA A 449 7.34 2.58 -32.41
N ALA A 450 8.53 2.67 -31.80
CA ALA A 450 8.90 1.80 -30.69
C ALA A 450 8.02 2.04 -29.46
N ARG A 451 7.79 3.31 -29.11
CA ARG A 451 6.91 3.70 -28.00
C ARG A 451 5.48 3.21 -28.20
N GLU A 452 4.92 3.39 -29.40
CA GLU A 452 3.55 2.96 -29.69
C GLU A 452 3.40 1.43 -29.69
N LEU A 453 4.39 0.70 -30.22
CA LEU A 453 4.35 -0.77 -30.22
C LEU A 453 4.41 -1.33 -28.80
N LEU A 454 5.28 -0.76 -27.94
CA LEU A 454 5.35 -1.12 -26.53
C LEU A 454 4.03 -0.77 -25.82
N ALA A 455 3.49 0.44 -26.03
CA ALA A 455 2.23 0.86 -25.44
C ALA A 455 1.07 -0.08 -25.81
N THR A 456 0.98 -0.48 -27.08
CA THR A 456 -0.02 -1.44 -27.56
C THR A 456 0.11 -2.81 -26.89
N GLY A 457 1.33 -3.31 -26.73
CA GLY A 457 1.57 -4.60 -26.05
C GLY A 457 1.21 -4.55 -24.56
N LEU A 458 1.60 -3.48 -23.86
CA LEU A 458 1.24 -3.27 -22.45
C LEU A 458 -0.27 -3.13 -22.29
N GLU A 459 -0.96 -2.41 -23.18
CA GLU A 459 -2.42 -2.27 -23.16
C GLU A 459 -3.14 -3.63 -23.26
N ARG A 460 -2.72 -4.48 -24.21
CA ARG A 460 -3.27 -5.84 -24.35
C ARG A 460 -3.01 -6.70 -23.11
N LEU A 461 -1.82 -6.61 -22.51
CA LEU A 461 -1.53 -7.28 -21.23
C LEU A 461 -2.43 -6.78 -20.11
N GLY A 462 -2.65 -5.47 -20.03
CA GLY A 462 -3.51 -4.84 -19.03
C GLY A 462 -4.99 -5.26 -19.17
N PHE A 463 -5.47 -5.42 -20.40
CA PHE A 463 -6.85 -5.89 -20.65
C PHE A 463 -7.06 -7.34 -20.24
N GLY A 464 -6.06 -8.20 -20.42
CA GLY A 464 -6.11 -9.60 -20.01
C GLY A 464 -5.83 -9.88 -18.53
N ALA A 465 -5.42 -8.88 -17.74
CA ALA A 465 -5.02 -9.08 -16.35
C ALA A 465 -6.22 -9.25 -15.41
N GLU A 466 -6.26 -10.36 -14.66
CA GLU A 466 -7.18 -10.54 -13.52
C GLU A 466 -6.77 -9.67 -12.31
N ASN A 467 -5.47 -9.41 -12.15
CA ASN A 467 -4.96 -8.57 -11.08
C ASN A 467 -5.13 -7.08 -11.42
N ALA A 468 -5.81 -6.35 -10.54
CA ALA A 468 -6.13 -4.93 -10.76
C ALA A 468 -4.89 -4.05 -10.82
N THR A 469 -3.91 -4.31 -9.94
CA THR A 469 -2.69 -3.51 -9.87
C THR A 469 -1.77 -3.75 -11.07
N TRP A 470 -1.75 -4.98 -11.60
CA TRP A 470 -1.06 -5.30 -12.86
C TRP A 470 -1.70 -4.59 -14.04
N ARG A 471 -3.03 -4.64 -14.14
CA ARG A 471 -3.79 -3.88 -15.13
C ARG A 471 -3.39 -2.40 -15.09
N ASN A 472 -3.42 -1.80 -13.90
CA ASN A 472 -3.11 -0.38 -13.73
C ASN A 472 -1.66 -0.05 -14.12
N VAL A 473 -0.69 -0.87 -13.70
CA VAL A 473 0.73 -0.71 -14.06
C VAL A 473 0.92 -0.77 -15.56
N PHE A 474 0.34 -1.76 -16.24
CA PHE A 474 0.45 -1.91 -17.69
C PHE A 474 -0.17 -0.73 -18.44
N LEU A 475 -1.41 -0.36 -18.10
CA LEU A 475 -2.13 0.72 -18.77
C LEU A 475 -1.50 2.10 -18.51
N THR A 476 -0.95 2.31 -17.32
CA THR A 476 -0.23 3.55 -16.99
C THR A 476 1.07 3.66 -17.79
N GLY A 477 1.82 2.56 -17.91
CA GLY A 477 2.99 2.51 -18.79
C GLY A 477 2.66 2.82 -20.25
N ALA A 478 1.56 2.26 -20.76
CA ALA A 478 1.07 2.58 -22.10
C ALA A 478 0.69 4.07 -22.25
N THR A 479 0.07 4.66 -21.24
CA THR A 479 -0.29 6.09 -21.22
C THR A 479 0.96 6.97 -21.23
N GLU A 480 1.96 6.69 -20.39
CA GLU A 480 3.19 7.50 -20.37
C GLU A 480 4.03 7.37 -21.64
N LEU A 481 4.03 6.20 -22.30
CA LEU A 481 4.68 6.04 -23.60
C LEU A 481 4.02 6.91 -24.68
N ARG A 482 2.70 7.08 -24.65
CA ARG A 482 1.93 7.85 -25.63
C ARG A 482 1.91 9.35 -25.34
N TYR A 483 1.84 9.73 -24.06
CA TYR A 483 1.54 11.11 -23.67
C TYR A 483 2.60 11.77 -22.77
N GLY A 484 3.63 11.03 -22.37
CA GLY A 484 4.67 11.48 -21.45
C GLY A 484 4.30 11.27 -19.98
N VAL A 485 5.26 11.56 -19.10
CA VAL A 485 5.06 11.40 -17.64
C VAL A 485 4.01 12.40 -17.15
N GLY A 486 2.98 11.88 -16.50
CA GLY A 486 1.95 12.72 -15.90
C GLY A 486 2.42 13.39 -14.62
N ARG A 487 1.71 14.44 -14.22
CA ARG A 487 1.93 15.09 -12.92
C ARG A 487 1.60 14.12 -11.78
N ASN A 488 2.46 14.08 -10.77
CA ASN A 488 2.26 13.31 -9.55
C ASN A 488 2.11 14.28 -8.37
N ASP A 489 0.92 14.30 -7.77
CA ASP A 489 0.58 15.17 -6.63
C ASP A 489 0.56 14.40 -5.30
N LEU A 490 0.97 13.12 -5.28
CA LEU A 490 1.03 12.30 -4.08
C LEU A 490 2.30 12.63 -3.27
N GLU A 491 2.12 13.13 -2.04
CA GLU A 491 3.22 13.47 -1.13
C GLU A 491 2.87 13.13 0.33
N ALA A 492 3.88 12.75 1.13
CA ALA A 492 3.73 12.46 2.56
C ALA A 492 3.77 13.72 3.46
N GLY A 493 3.51 14.91 2.92
CA GLY A 493 3.76 16.18 3.61
C GLY A 493 3.11 16.32 4.99
N GLY A 494 1.95 15.67 5.21
CA GLY A 494 1.22 15.67 6.48
C GLY A 494 1.84 14.85 7.62
N LEU A 495 2.93 14.11 7.38
CA LEU A 495 3.57 13.24 8.39
C LEU A 495 4.83 13.82 9.02
N LEU A 496 5.33 14.97 8.55
CA LEU A 496 6.62 15.51 9.03
C LEU A 496 6.58 15.94 10.51
N ASP A 497 5.46 16.46 10.98
CA ASP A 497 5.32 16.99 12.34
C ASP A 497 5.25 15.88 13.41
N VAL A 498 4.96 14.63 13.02
CA VAL A 498 4.90 13.47 13.92
C VAL A 498 6.19 12.65 13.94
N LEU A 499 7.19 13.00 13.12
CA LEU A 499 8.46 12.29 13.07
C LEU A 499 9.29 12.52 14.33
N THR A 500 9.93 11.47 14.85
CA THR A 500 10.94 11.62 15.91
C THR A 500 12.15 12.44 15.42
N VAL A 501 12.96 12.94 16.36
CA VAL A 501 14.19 13.69 16.03
C VAL A 501 15.14 12.86 15.15
N THR A 502 15.29 11.57 15.45
CA THR A 502 16.06 10.63 14.62
C THR A 502 15.51 10.55 13.20
N GLN A 503 14.20 10.31 13.05
CA GLN A 503 13.56 10.20 11.74
C GLN A 503 13.68 11.50 10.92
N LEU A 504 13.57 12.67 11.55
CA LEU A 504 13.81 13.96 10.89
C LEU A 504 15.24 14.05 10.36
N PHE A 505 16.24 13.64 11.13
CA PHE A 505 17.63 13.64 10.68
C PHE A 505 17.93 12.55 9.65
N ASP A 506 17.26 11.39 9.69
CA ASP A 506 17.32 10.39 8.63
C ASP A 506 16.90 10.99 7.28
N THR A 507 15.84 11.82 7.25
CA THR A 507 15.41 12.47 6.00
C THR A 507 16.50 13.37 5.39
N LEU A 508 17.32 14.02 6.21
CA LEU A 508 18.47 14.81 5.75
C LEU A 508 19.61 13.89 5.27
N ALA A 509 19.89 12.83 6.03
CA ALA A 509 20.97 11.91 5.73
C ALA A 509 20.77 11.18 4.39
N ILE A 510 19.55 10.72 4.11
CA ILE A 510 19.19 10.03 2.85
C ILE A 510 19.35 10.95 1.64
N ARG A 511 19.13 12.26 1.80
CA ARG A 511 19.25 13.26 0.73
C ARG A 511 20.67 13.75 0.51
N LEU A 512 21.62 13.38 1.35
CA LEU A 512 23.01 13.83 1.21
C LEU A 512 23.64 13.25 -0.06
N VAL A 513 24.19 14.13 -0.89
CA VAL A 513 24.97 13.69 -2.06
C VAL A 513 26.39 13.40 -1.63
N GLY A 514 26.68 12.11 -1.38
CA GLY A 514 27.99 11.62 -0.93
C GLY A 514 29.18 12.16 -1.75
N PRO A 515 29.18 12.07 -3.09
CA PRO A 515 30.28 12.58 -3.92
C PRO A 515 30.53 14.10 -3.80
N ARG A 516 29.53 14.90 -3.44
CA ARG A 516 29.71 16.34 -3.18
C ARG A 516 30.26 16.62 -1.78
N SER A 517 30.05 15.69 -0.84
CA SER A 517 30.29 15.89 0.60
C SER A 517 31.46 15.08 1.17
N TRP A 518 32.08 14.19 0.39
CA TRP A 518 33.17 13.30 0.86
C TRP A 518 34.45 13.98 1.35
N ASN A 519 34.66 15.26 1.00
CA ASN A 519 35.80 16.08 1.45
C ASN A 519 35.38 17.12 2.50
N GLU A 520 34.11 17.13 2.91
CA GLU A 520 33.56 18.04 3.90
C GLU A 520 33.48 17.34 5.26
N GLY A 521 33.57 18.11 6.34
CA GLY A 521 33.41 17.60 7.70
C GLY A 521 33.01 18.69 8.69
N PHE A 522 32.07 18.36 9.56
CA PHE A 522 31.63 19.20 10.67
C PHE A 522 30.76 18.41 11.64
N ALA A 523 30.58 18.95 12.85
CA ALA A 523 29.63 18.45 13.84
C ALA A 523 28.69 19.55 14.31
N ILE A 524 27.42 19.17 14.53
CA ILE A 524 26.37 20.01 15.09
C ILE A 524 25.82 19.33 16.35
N ASN A 525 25.75 20.04 17.48
CA ASN A 525 24.95 19.59 18.62
C ASN A 525 23.57 20.24 18.57
N TRP A 526 22.55 19.47 18.88
CA TRP A 526 21.15 19.90 18.91
C TRP A 526 20.59 19.74 20.31
N VAL A 527 19.95 20.80 20.80
CA VAL A 527 19.14 20.77 22.02
C VAL A 527 17.69 20.96 21.62
N ILE A 528 16.90 19.90 21.75
CA ILE A 528 15.47 19.92 21.49
C ILE A 528 14.77 20.39 22.77
N THR A 529 14.30 21.63 22.78
CA THR A 529 14.05 22.36 24.04
C THR A 529 12.78 21.93 24.77
N ASP A 530 11.78 21.47 24.02
CA ASP A 530 10.48 20.98 24.50
C ASP A 530 10.56 19.53 24.97
N THR A 531 11.22 18.64 24.20
CA THR A 531 11.40 17.23 24.60
C THR A 531 12.61 17.00 25.52
N ARG A 532 13.48 18.01 25.65
CA ARG A 532 14.75 17.97 26.41
C ARG A 532 15.75 16.94 25.89
N GLU A 533 15.62 16.54 24.63
CA GLU A 533 16.56 15.64 23.99
C GLU A 533 17.84 16.38 23.55
N LEU A 534 18.96 15.66 23.59
CA LEU A 534 20.25 16.12 23.13
C LEU A 534 20.73 15.20 22.02
N TYR A 535 21.02 15.77 20.86
CA TYR A 535 21.48 15.03 19.69
C TYR A 535 22.78 15.59 19.15
N ARG A 536 23.50 14.73 18.44
CA ARG A 536 24.64 15.13 17.62
C ARG A 536 24.44 14.68 16.19
N LEU A 537 24.81 15.55 15.26
CA LEU A 537 24.83 15.30 13.82
C LEU A 537 26.27 15.52 13.34
N GLU A 538 26.84 14.57 12.62
CA GLU A 538 28.24 14.57 12.15
C GLU A 538 28.28 14.25 10.66
N LEU A 539 28.87 15.16 9.87
CA LEU A 539 29.21 14.89 8.48
C LEU A 539 30.67 14.42 8.42
N SER A 540 30.92 13.24 7.85
CA SER A 540 32.27 12.80 7.52
C SER A 540 32.23 11.78 6.38
N HIS A 541 33.25 11.78 5.52
CA HIS A 541 33.39 10.80 4.42
C HIS A 541 32.16 10.70 3.50
N GLY A 542 31.38 11.80 3.40
CA GLY A 542 30.17 11.85 2.57
C GLY A 542 28.97 11.14 3.19
N ALA A 543 28.98 10.89 4.50
CA ALA A 543 27.88 10.34 5.27
C ALA A 543 27.48 11.29 6.40
N LEU A 544 26.17 11.47 6.60
CA LEU A 544 25.60 12.24 7.70
C LEU A 544 25.09 11.28 8.79
N ILE A 545 25.81 11.22 9.91
CA ILE A 545 25.48 10.35 11.03
C ILE A 545 24.84 11.19 12.13
N HIS A 546 23.86 10.63 12.82
CA HIS A 546 23.20 11.31 13.92
C HIS A 546 22.80 10.33 15.01
N TYR A 547 22.85 10.79 16.27
CA TYR A 547 22.58 9.95 17.43
C TYR A 547 22.35 10.79 18.68
N PRO A 548 21.57 10.29 19.66
CA PRO A 548 21.40 10.94 20.95
C PRO A 548 22.73 10.97 21.73
N ILE A 549 22.91 12.01 22.56
CA ILE A 549 24.09 12.18 23.42
C ILE A 549 23.67 12.61 24.83
N ASP A 550 24.39 12.18 25.86
CA ASP A 550 24.05 12.58 27.25
C ASP A 550 24.52 13.99 27.62
N LYS A 551 25.54 14.49 26.92
CA LYS A 551 26.14 15.80 27.17
C LYS A 551 26.74 16.39 25.89
N PRO A 552 26.61 17.72 25.67
CA PRO A 552 27.26 18.38 24.54
C PRO A 552 28.77 18.15 24.53
N ARG A 553 29.34 17.96 23.33
CA ARG A 553 30.79 17.85 23.07
C ARG A 553 31.22 19.01 22.18
N PRO A 554 32.51 19.35 22.05
CA PRO A 554 32.95 20.34 21.07
C PRO A 554 32.38 20.04 19.67
N ALA A 555 31.78 21.05 19.05
CA ALA A 555 31.10 20.99 17.77
C ALA A 555 31.28 22.35 17.07
N ASP A 556 31.24 22.34 15.75
CA ASP A 556 31.33 23.56 14.95
C ASP A 556 30.12 24.47 15.19
N LEU A 557 28.94 23.87 15.42
CA LEU A 557 27.69 24.56 15.67
C LEU A 557 26.90 23.90 16.82
N ASN A 558 26.24 24.71 17.64
CA ASN A 558 25.26 24.27 18.62
C ASN A 558 23.93 24.97 18.34
N VAL A 559 22.86 24.20 18.25
CA VAL A 559 21.51 24.67 17.89
C VAL A 559 20.54 24.36 19.01
N ARG A 560 19.70 25.33 19.38
CA ARG A 560 18.61 25.17 20.34
C ARG A 560 17.29 25.44 19.64
N ILE A 561 16.41 24.44 19.58
CA ILE A 561 15.21 24.46 18.73
C ILE A 561 14.11 23.62 19.38
N THR A 562 12.84 23.93 19.15
CA THR A 562 11.74 23.01 19.51
C THR A 562 11.60 21.92 18.46
N HIS A 563 10.98 20.80 18.82
CA HIS A 563 10.72 19.70 17.88
C HIS A 563 9.91 20.18 16.65
N ALA A 564 8.78 20.85 16.88
CA ALA A 564 7.95 21.38 15.80
C ALA A 564 8.71 22.36 14.88
N ARG A 565 9.61 23.18 15.44
CA ARG A 565 10.41 24.11 14.65
C ARG A 565 11.51 23.38 13.86
N LEU A 566 12.04 22.28 14.39
CA LEU A 566 12.96 21.41 13.66
C LEU A 566 12.28 20.78 12.46
N ALA A 567 11.08 20.20 12.62
CA ALA A 567 10.31 19.63 11.52
C ALA A 567 10.07 20.67 10.39
N GLN A 568 9.60 21.86 10.75
CA GLN A 568 9.43 22.97 9.80
C GLN A 568 10.74 23.38 9.11
N ALA A 569 11.85 23.42 9.84
CA ALA A 569 13.13 23.84 9.29
C ALA A 569 13.74 22.77 8.35
N VAL A 570 13.53 21.49 8.65
CA VAL A 570 13.89 20.37 7.77
C VAL A 570 13.07 20.40 6.48
N ALA A 571 11.76 20.62 6.60
CA ALA A 571 10.85 20.73 5.45
C ALA A 571 11.16 21.94 4.56
N GLY A 572 11.31 23.12 5.16
CA GLY A 572 11.46 24.39 4.44
C GLY A 572 12.91 24.80 4.16
N GLY A 573 13.90 24.05 4.66
CA GLY A 573 15.32 24.38 4.53
C GLY A 573 15.73 25.70 5.18
N SER A 574 14.98 26.18 6.17
CA SER A 574 15.18 27.50 6.79
C SER A 574 15.21 27.42 8.30
N PHE A 575 16.36 27.79 8.88
CA PHE A 575 16.58 27.90 10.32
C PHE A 575 16.58 29.36 10.80
N SER A 576 15.90 30.24 10.07
CA SER A 576 15.75 31.64 10.49
C SER A 576 15.06 31.73 11.86
N GLY A 577 15.61 32.56 12.74
CA GLY A 577 15.11 32.77 14.11
C GLY A 577 15.43 31.66 15.12
N VAL A 578 16.24 30.66 14.74
CA VAL A 578 16.69 29.59 15.65
C VAL A 578 17.92 30.07 16.44
N ASP A 579 17.98 29.72 17.73
CA ASP A 579 19.10 30.05 18.61
C ASP A 579 20.32 29.18 18.29
N MET A 580 21.42 29.83 17.91
CA MET A 580 22.63 29.19 17.41
C MET A 580 23.89 29.79 18.03
N THR A 581 24.85 28.95 18.39
CA THR A 581 26.17 29.36 18.86
C THR A 581 27.28 28.55 18.17
N GLY A 582 28.28 29.22 17.61
CA GLY A 582 29.33 28.61 16.78
C GLY A 582 29.32 29.12 15.34
N ASP A 583 29.78 28.30 14.40
CA ASP A 583 29.77 28.59 12.96
C ASP A 583 28.39 28.33 12.34
N ALA A 584 27.57 29.37 12.25
CA ALA A 584 26.26 29.30 11.61
C ALA A 584 26.32 28.96 10.10
N GLY A 585 27.49 29.08 9.46
CA GLY A 585 27.70 28.71 8.06
C GLY A 585 27.61 27.21 7.79
N VAL A 586 27.66 26.37 8.83
CA VAL A 586 27.55 24.91 8.73
C VAL A 586 26.19 24.47 8.17
N LEU A 587 25.07 25.09 8.59
CA LEU A 587 23.74 24.70 8.12
C LEU A 587 23.53 24.99 6.61
N PRO A 588 23.80 26.21 6.09
CA PRO A 588 23.77 26.46 4.65
C PRO A 588 24.66 25.51 3.84
N ARG A 589 25.86 25.18 4.36
CA ARG A 589 26.77 24.19 3.74
C ARG A 589 26.12 22.81 3.68
N LEU A 590 25.52 22.33 4.78
CA LEU A 590 24.79 21.05 4.80
C LEU A 590 23.70 21.04 3.74
N PHE A 591 22.84 22.06 3.69
CA PHE A 591 21.72 22.12 2.75
C PHE A 591 22.17 22.22 1.28
N ALA A 592 23.30 22.86 0.99
CA ALA A 592 23.89 22.87 -0.35
C ALA A 592 24.39 21.48 -0.80
N LEU A 593 24.62 20.55 0.13
CA LEU A 593 25.05 19.18 -0.14
C LEU A 593 23.88 18.20 -0.30
N LEU A 594 22.65 18.61 -0.01
CA LEU A 594 21.44 17.78 -0.16
C LEU A 594 20.90 17.84 -1.59
N ASP A 595 20.29 16.75 -2.04
CA ASP A 595 19.50 16.73 -3.28
C ASP A 595 18.00 16.88 -3.00
N SER A 596 17.24 17.20 -4.04
CA SER A 596 15.78 17.17 -4.00
C SER A 596 15.28 15.95 -4.77
N PRO A 597 14.47 15.08 -4.16
CA PRO A 597 13.90 13.95 -4.88
C PRO A 597 13.00 14.43 -6.05
N ASP A 598 13.05 13.73 -7.19
CA ASP A 598 12.16 13.97 -8.33
C ASP A 598 10.90 13.09 -8.20
N PRO A 599 9.70 13.64 -7.95
CA PRO A 599 8.46 12.86 -7.84
C PRO A 599 7.92 12.36 -9.18
N THR A 600 8.57 12.73 -10.30
CA THR A 600 8.13 12.50 -11.67
C THR A 600 9.18 11.78 -12.53
N PHE A 601 10.11 11.03 -11.92
CA PHE A 601 11.12 10.29 -12.68
C PHE A 601 10.49 9.29 -13.69
N ALA A 602 11.18 9.08 -14.81
CA ALA A 602 10.74 8.17 -15.86
C ALA A 602 10.81 6.70 -15.41
N VAL A 603 9.85 5.88 -15.85
CA VAL A 603 9.78 4.44 -15.51
C VAL A 603 9.91 3.58 -16.76
N VAL A 604 9.16 3.91 -17.83
CA VAL A 604 9.10 3.14 -19.08
C VAL A 604 10.04 3.65 -20.18
N THR A 605 10.87 4.64 -19.86
CA THR A 605 11.96 5.17 -20.70
C THR A 605 13.20 5.45 -19.85
N PRO A 606 14.40 5.55 -20.44
CA PRO A 606 15.64 5.92 -19.74
C PRO A 606 15.59 7.25 -18.99
#